data_AF-A0A7C0XS85-F1
#
_entry.id   AF-A0A7C0XS85-F1
#
_cell.length_a   1.000
_cell.length_b   1.000
_cell.length_c   1.000
_cell.angle_alpha   90.00
_cell.angle_beta   90.00
_cell.angle_gamma   90.00
#
_symmetry.space_group_name_H-M   'P 1'
#
loop_
_entity.id
_entity.type
_entity.pdbx_description
1 polymer ?
#
loop_
_entity_poly.entity_id
_entity_poly.type
_entity_poly.pdbx_seq_one_letter_code
_entity_poly.pdbx_strand_id
1 'polypeptide(L)'
;MRVEIVVVGKPNYDRHTLVSWVNEIKDVIELECGIEVELNIEDTNDELPKLLINDIVVLEGLPGEEGYLIEVLKNALINLGLCIRGTHP
;
A
#
# COMPACT_ATOMS: atom_id res chain seq x y z
N MET A 1 1.12 -11.15 12.25
CA MET A 1 0.72 -9.75 12.54
C MET A 1 0.01 -9.26 11.30
N ARG A 2 -1.19 -8.67 11.41
CA ARG A 2 -1.98 -8.28 10.24
C ARG A 2 -1.89 -6.78 9.99
N VAL A 3 -1.85 -6.41 8.72
CA VAL A 3 -1.79 -5.03 8.24
C VAL A 3 -2.94 -4.82 7.28
N GLU A 4 -3.79 -3.86 7.63
CA GLU A 4 -4.89 -3.46 6.77
C GLU A 4 -4.44 -2.34 5.84
N ILE A 5 -4.57 -2.56 4.54
CA ILE A 5 -4.34 -1.57 3.50
C ILE A 5 -5.70 -1.23 2.89
N VAL A 6 -6.09 0.03 2.98
CA VAL A 6 -7.37 0.51 2.43
C VAL A 6 -7.08 1.45 1.28
N VAL A 7 -7.60 1.12 0.10
CA VAL A 7 -7.59 2.01 -1.05
C VAL A 7 -8.95 2.68 -1.15
N VAL A 8 -8.99 3.97 -0.81
CA VAL A 8 -10.20 4.78 -0.90
C VAL A 8 -10.14 5.62 -2.16
N GLY A 9 -11.18 5.64 -2.97
CA GLY A 9 -11.22 6.54 -4.12
C GLY A 9 -12.36 6.23 -5.07
N LYS A 10 -12.62 7.17 -5.97
CA LYS A 10 -13.56 6.91 -7.07
C LYS A 10 -13.03 5.75 -7.94
N PRO A 11 -13.91 4.82 -8.41
CA PRO A 11 -13.55 3.78 -9.37
C PRO A 11 -13.09 4.41 -10.70
N ASN A 12 -11.77 4.58 -10.83
CA ASN A 12 -11.10 5.08 -12.02
C ASN A 12 -9.93 4.16 -12.37
N TYR A 13 -9.38 4.33 -13.57
CA TYR A 13 -8.20 3.58 -14.04
C TYR A 13 -7.04 3.65 -13.04
N ASP A 14 -6.82 4.83 -12.45
CA ASP A 14 -5.77 5.07 -11.45
C ASP A 14 -5.93 4.19 -10.20
N ARG A 15 -7.16 4.02 -9.71
CA ARG A 15 -7.46 3.13 -8.57
C ARG A 15 -7.15 1.68 -8.94
N HIS A 16 -7.51 1.25 -10.14
CA HIS A 16 -7.25 -0.12 -10.59
C HIS A 16 -5.75 -0.40 -10.68
N THR A 17 -4.97 0.51 -11.24
CA THR A 17 -3.51 0.38 -11.30
C THR A 17 -2.91 0.34 -9.89
N LEU A 18 -3.35 1.22 -8.99
CA LEU A 18 -2.88 1.25 -7.60
C LEU A 18 -3.18 -0.08 -6.90
N VAL A 19 -4.41 -0.58 -6.98
CA VAL A 19 -4.82 -1.87 -6.40
C VAL A 19 -3.96 -3.01 -6.96
N SER A 20 -3.70 -3.02 -8.27
CA SER A 20 -2.86 -4.03 -8.91
C SER A 20 -1.45 -4.02 -8.33
N TRP A 21 -0.82 -2.84 -8.27
CA TRP A 21 0.51 -2.68 -7.70
C TRP A 21 0.55 -3.09 -6.23
N VAL A 22 -0.42 -2.67 -5.43
CA VAL A 22 -0.54 -3.07 -4.02
C VAL A 22 -0.64 -4.58 -3.87
N ASN A 23 -1.36 -5.25 -4.76
CA ASN A 23 -1.51 -6.70 -4.73
C ASN A 23 -0.21 -7.42 -5.11
N GLU A 24 0.56 -6.90 -6.05
CA GLU A 24 1.87 -7.46 -6.41
C GLU A 24 2.89 -7.32 -5.27
N ILE A 25 2.93 -6.15 -4.64
CA ILE A 25 3.89 -5.85 -3.55
C ILE A 25 3.47 -6.47 -2.22
N LYS A 26 2.16 -6.71 -2.04
CA LYS A 26 1.60 -7.40 -0.88
C LYS A 26 2.30 -8.75 -0.68
N ASP A 27 2.40 -9.57 -1.72
CA ASP A 27 2.95 -10.92 -1.62
C ASP A 27 4.43 -10.88 -1.18
N VAL A 28 5.18 -9.92 -1.73
CA VAL A 28 6.58 -9.66 -1.36
C VAL A 28 6.69 -9.23 0.09
N ILE A 29 5.83 -8.30 0.55
CA ILE A 29 5.86 -7.76 1.92
C ILE A 29 5.45 -8.82 2.94
N GLU A 30 4.42 -9.61 2.65
CA GLU A 30 3.97 -10.73 3.49
C GLU A 30 5.11 -11.73 3.69
N LEU A 31 5.84 -12.04 2.62
CA LEU A 31 6.99 -12.93 2.64
C LEU A 31 8.21 -12.33 3.37
N GLU A 32 8.58 -11.08 3.07
CA GLU A 32 9.78 -10.43 3.64
C GLU A 32 9.62 -10.11 5.13
N CYS A 33 8.44 -9.62 5.54
CA CYS A 33 8.19 -9.16 6.90
C CYS A 33 7.49 -10.23 7.76
N GLY A 34 6.97 -11.31 7.16
CA GLY A 34 6.19 -12.32 7.88
C GLY A 34 4.87 -11.79 8.43
N ILE A 35 4.27 -10.83 7.73
CA ILE A 35 2.98 -10.22 8.08
C ILE A 35 1.90 -10.69 7.11
N GLU A 36 0.64 -10.44 7.45
CA GLU A 36 -0.51 -10.67 6.56
C GLU A 36 -1.05 -9.32 6.11
N VAL A 37 -1.20 -9.11 4.81
CA VAL A 37 -1.64 -7.84 4.23
C VAL A 37 -3.06 -8.01 3.68
N GLU A 38 -4.01 -7.34 4.33
CA GLU A 38 -5.40 -7.33 3.92
C GLU A 38 -5.68 -6.07 3.08
N LEU A 39 -5.95 -6.26 1.78
CA LEU A 39 -6.29 -5.19 0.88
C LEU A 39 -7.81 -4.99 0.83
N ASN A 40 -8.27 -3.88 1.39
CA ASN A 40 -9.65 -3.41 1.32
C ASN A 40 -9.75 -2.24 0.35
N ILE A 41 -10.92 -2.11 -0.26
CA ILE A 41 -11.15 -1.09 -1.27
C ILE A 41 -12.48 -0.41 -0.96
N GLU A 42 -12.45 0.90 -0.73
CA GLU A 42 -13.65 1.67 -0.44
C GLU A 42 -13.95 2.68 -1.55
N ASP A 43 -15.20 2.68 -1.97
CA ASP A 43 -15.72 3.60 -2.96
C ASP A 43 -16.14 4.91 -2.27
N THR A 44 -15.29 5.92 -2.38
CA THR A 44 -15.55 7.31 -1.91
C THR A 44 -15.72 8.25 -3.11
N ASN A 45 -16.31 9.43 -2.85
CA ASN A 45 -16.39 10.53 -3.80
C ASN A 45 -15.10 11.37 -3.89
N ASP A 46 -13.99 10.94 -3.27
CA ASP A 46 -12.69 11.59 -3.43
C ASP A 46 -12.25 11.60 -4.92
N GLU A 47 -11.76 12.77 -5.36
CA GLU A 47 -11.29 12.97 -6.74
C GLU A 47 -10.06 12.13 -7.07
N LEU A 48 -9.21 11.85 -6.08
CA LEU A 48 -7.97 11.09 -6.22
C LEU A 48 -8.01 9.84 -5.33
N PRO A 49 -7.48 8.70 -5.79
CA PRO A 49 -7.37 7.51 -4.95
C PRO A 49 -6.33 7.74 -3.85
N LYS A 50 -6.62 7.36 -2.61
CA LYS A 50 -5.70 7.42 -1.47
C LYS A 50 -5.48 6.03 -0.93
N LEU A 51 -4.27 5.80 -0.41
CA LEU A 51 -3.88 4.56 0.20
C LEU A 51 -3.64 4.80 1.70
N LEU A 52 -4.34 4.03 2.51
CA LEU A 52 -4.24 4.03 3.95
C LEU A 52 -3.65 2.71 4.42
N ILE A 53 -2.80 2.75 5.44
CA ILE A 53 -2.24 1.58 6.10
C ILE A 53 -2.55 1.71 7.59
N ASN A 54 -3.31 0.78 8.16
CA ASN A 54 -3.80 0.87 9.55
C ASN A 54 -4.42 2.25 9.85
N ASP A 55 -5.38 2.70 9.03
CA ASP A 55 -6.07 4.01 9.15
C ASP A 55 -5.18 5.24 8.88
N ILE A 56 -3.89 5.06 8.57
CA ILE A 56 -2.95 6.16 8.31
C ILE A 56 -2.81 6.37 6.80
N VAL A 57 -3.11 7.57 6.31
CA VAL A 57 -2.87 7.96 4.91
C VAL A 57 -1.36 7.96 4.65
N VAL A 58 -0.89 7.04 3.81
CA VAL A 58 0.52 6.95 3.43
C VAL A 58 0.77 7.54 2.05
N LEU A 59 -0.25 7.60 1.20
CA LEU A 59 -0.13 8.05 -0.18
C LEU A 59 -1.48 8.60 -0.67
N GLU A 60 -1.41 9.69 -1.43
CA GLU A 60 -2.56 10.32 -2.08
C GLU A 60 -2.28 10.44 -3.59
N GLY A 61 -3.18 9.93 -4.42
CA GLY A 61 -3.03 9.79 -5.86
C GLY A 61 -2.37 8.48 -6.29
N LEU A 62 -2.43 8.17 -7.60
CA LEU A 62 -1.59 7.14 -8.19
C LEU A 62 -0.18 7.73 -8.42
N PRO A 63 0.89 7.11 -7.91
CA PRO A 63 2.23 7.55 -8.23
C PRO A 63 2.54 7.22 -9.69
N GLY A 64 3.35 8.06 -10.36
CA GLY A 64 3.70 7.83 -11.77
C GLY A 64 4.51 6.55 -12.01
N GLU A 65 5.09 5.96 -10.95
CA GLU A 65 5.98 4.81 -11.01
C GLU A 65 5.65 3.81 -9.88
N GLU A 66 5.62 2.52 -10.21
CA GLU A 66 5.38 1.42 -9.26
C GLU A 66 6.46 1.37 -8.17
N GLY A 67 7.72 1.65 -8.54
CA GLY A 67 8.84 1.71 -7.62
C GLY A 67 8.62 2.69 -6.46
N TYR A 68 8.01 3.85 -6.75
CA TYR A 68 7.72 4.85 -5.72
C TYR A 68 6.70 4.33 -4.70
N LEU A 69 5.68 3.60 -5.16
CA LEU A 69 4.69 2.98 -4.28
C LEU A 69 5.34 2.00 -3.31
N ILE A 70 6.23 1.14 -3.83
CA ILE A 70 6.96 0.14 -3.03
C ILE A 70 7.76 0.83 -1.93
N GLU A 71 8.51 1.89 -2.28
CA GLU A 71 9.33 2.62 -1.31
C GLU A 71 8.48 3.26 -0.23
N VAL A 72 7.35 3.88 -0.59
CA VAL A 72 6.43 4.49 0.38
C VAL A 72 5.82 3.43 1.30
N LEU A 73 5.32 2.32 0.73
CA LEU A 73 4.75 1.22 1.52
C LEU A 73 5.78 0.63 2.48
N LYS A 74 6.97 0.30 1.99
CA LYS A 74 8.06 -0.25 2.81
C LYS A 74 8.42 0.71 3.93
N ASN A 75 8.64 1.99 3.63
CA ASN A 75 8.96 2.98 4.65
C ASN A 75 7.84 3.11 5.69
N ALA A 76 6.57 3.12 5.27
CA ALA A 76 5.44 3.17 6.19
C ALA A 76 5.42 1.95 7.13
N LEU A 77 5.58 0.74 6.60
CA LEU A 77 5.63 -0.49 7.39
C LEU A 77 6.81 -0.52 8.37
N ILE A 78 7.98 -0.06 7.94
CA ILE A 78 9.16 0.07 8.81
C ILE A 78 8.91 1.08 9.92
N ASN A 79 8.31 2.23 9.59
CA ASN A 79 8.03 3.29 10.56
C ASN A 79 6.98 2.86 11.60
N LEU A 80 6.02 2.03 11.18
CA LEU A 80 5.06 1.38 12.06
C LEU A 80 5.65 0.23 12.89
N GLY A 81 6.92 -0.14 12.66
CA GLY A 81 7.58 -1.26 13.33
C GLY A 81 7.07 -2.64 12.90
N LEU A 82 6.37 -2.70 11.75
CA LEU A 82 5.76 -3.91 11.18
C LEU A 82 6.74 -4.70 10.31
N CYS A 83 7.81 -4.05 9.85
CA CYS A 83 8.85 -4.70 9.05
C CYS A 83 10.24 -4.24 9.47
N ILE A 84 11.18 -5.18 9.52
CA ILE A 84 12.60 -4.88 9.72
C ILE A 84 13.21 -4.46 8.38
N ARG A 85 14.09 -3.45 8.37
CA ARG A 85 14.90 -3.13 7.18
C ARG A 85 15.83 -4.32 6.91
N GLY A 86 15.38 -5.24 6.08
CA GLY A 86 16.27 -6.12 5.35
C GLY A 86 17.10 -5.26 4.40
N THR A 87 18.31 -4.90 4.82
CA THR A 87 19.34 -4.41 3.92
C THR A 87 19.49 -5.45 2.82
N HIS A 88 18.97 -5.17 1.62
CA HIS A 88 19.35 -5.93 0.45
C HIS A 88 20.86 -5.69 0.25
N PRO A 89 21.70 -6.73 0.21
CA PRO A 89 23.14 -6.60 0.07
C PRO A 89 23.56 -5.99 -1.28
#